data_AF-A0A183BNQ8-F1
#
_entry.id   AF-A0A183BNQ8-F1
#
_cell.length_a   1.000
_cell.length_b   1.000
_cell.length_c   1.000
_cell.angle_alpha   90.00
_cell.angle_beta   90.00
_cell.angle_gamma   90.00
#
_symmetry.space_group_name_H-M   'P 1'
#
loop_
_entity.id
_entity.type
_entity.pdbx_description
1 polymer ?
#
loop_
_entity_poly.entity_id
_entity_poly.type
_entity_poly.pdbx_seq_one_letter_code
_entity_poly.pdbx_strand_id
1 'polypeptide(L)'
;MDDKGKQIRLPKKAEKVKNKTAATVQITAEQLLREAKERELESIPPPPKVRITDPEELAENHRKRRKEFEDNIRKNRMQIANWVKYAKWEESIGELQRARSVFERGLDMNHRSITIWLQYAEMEMRNKQVNHARNIWDRAVTILPRATQFWLKYSYMEELIGNIPGARQVFERWMRN
;
A
#
# COMPACT_ATOMS: atom_id res chain seq x y z
N MET A 1 12.12 -14.50 -80.94
CA MET A 1 11.87 -14.02 -79.56
C MET A 1 11.52 -15.25 -78.75
N ASP A 2 12.16 -15.43 -77.59
CA ASP A 2 11.55 -15.97 -76.36
C ASP A 2 12.68 -16.26 -75.35
N ASP A 3 12.79 -15.31 -74.43
CA ASP A 3 13.74 -15.20 -73.33
C ASP A 3 13.37 -16.21 -72.23
N LYS A 4 14.25 -17.20 -71.98
CA LYS A 4 14.14 -18.07 -70.80
C LYS A 4 15.11 -17.57 -69.73
N GLY A 5 14.54 -16.82 -68.79
CA GLY A 5 15.22 -16.21 -67.66
C GLY A 5 16.08 -17.18 -66.85
N LYS A 6 17.36 -16.83 -66.69
CA LYS A 6 18.26 -17.45 -65.72
C LYS A 6 17.87 -17.02 -64.31
N GLN A 7 17.43 -17.96 -63.49
CA GLN A 7 17.24 -17.77 -62.06
C GLN A 7 18.57 -17.39 -61.39
N ILE A 8 18.70 -16.14 -60.98
CA ILE A 8 19.89 -15.63 -60.26
C ILE A 8 19.85 -16.22 -58.85
N ARG A 9 20.67 -17.25 -58.60
CA ARG A 9 20.91 -17.75 -57.24
C ARG A 9 21.81 -16.75 -56.50
N LEU A 10 21.28 -16.08 -55.49
CA LEU A 10 22.10 -15.21 -54.63
C LEU A 10 23.19 -16.04 -53.92
N PRO A 11 24.44 -15.54 -53.83
CA PRO A 11 25.53 -16.26 -53.20
C PRO A 11 25.30 -16.43 -51.70
N LYS A 12 25.58 -17.62 -51.15
CA LYS A 12 25.63 -17.87 -49.71
C LYS A 12 26.63 -16.89 -49.09
N LYS A 13 26.21 -16.07 -48.13
CA LYS A 13 27.08 -15.09 -47.44
C LYS A 13 28.36 -15.80 -46.96
N ALA A 14 29.52 -15.38 -47.49
CA ALA A 14 30.82 -15.86 -47.03
C ALA A 14 31.00 -15.54 -45.54
N GLU A 15 31.38 -16.53 -44.73
CA GLU A 15 31.70 -16.32 -43.32
C GLU A 15 32.94 -15.42 -43.21
N LYS A 16 32.76 -14.21 -42.67
CA LYS A 16 33.88 -13.28 -42.44
C LYS A 16 34.84 -13.88 -41.42
N VAL A 17 36.13 -13.94 -41.78
CA VAL A 17 37.22 -14.31 -40.86
C VAL A 17 37.19 -13.35 -39.67
N LYS A 18 36.98 -13.87 -38.45
CA LYS A 18 36.92 -13.05 -37.22
C LYS A 18 38.33 -12.70 -36.77
N ASN A 19 38.58 -11.42 -36.50
CA ASN A 19 39.83 -10.96 -35.91
C ASN A 19 39.93 -11.43 -34.45
N LYS A 20 41.07 -12.02 -34.06
CA LYS A 20 41.35 -12.57 -32.72
C LYS A 20 42.32 -11.72 -31.90
N THR A 21 42.65 -10.50 -32.34
CA THR A 21 43.45 -9.56 -31.53
C THR A 21 42.73 -9.20 -30.23
N ALA A 22 43.48 -8.96 -29.15
CA ALA A 22 42.90 -8.57 -27.87
C ALA A 22 42.06 -7.28 -27.99
N ALA A 23 40.88 -7.28 -27.37
CA ALA A 23 40.02 -6.09 -27.33
C ALA A 23 40.65 -4.99 -26.46
N THR A 24 40.53 -3.74 -26.89
CA THR A 24 41.04 -2.57 -26.14
C THR A 24 40.27 -2.33 -24.84
N VAL A 25 38.97 -2.65 -24.82
CA VAL A 25 38.11 -2.59 -23.64
C VAL A 25 37.66 -4.00 -23.29
N GLN A 26 37.95 -4.42 -22.06
CA GLN A 26 37.49 -5.69 -21.53
C GLN A 26 36.09 -5.52 -20.96
N ILE A 27 35.19 -6.44 -21.29
CA ILE A 27 33.84 -6.44 -20.75
C ILE A 27 33.93 -6.72 -19.25
N THR A 28 33.46 -5.78 -18.44
CA THR A 28 33.45 -5.92 -16.98
C THR A 28 32.08 -6.43 -16.50
N ALA A 29 32.05 -7.04 -15.32
CA ALA A 29 30.79 -7.43 -14.69
C ALA A 29 29.87 -6.23 -14.43
N GLU A 30 30.43 -5.05 -14.10
CA GLU A 30 29.67 -3.82 -13.91
C GLU A 30 28.97 -3.39 -15.20
N GLN A 31 29.65 -3.46 -16.35
CA GLN A 31 29.08 -3.10 -17.64
C GLN A 31 27.88 -3.98 -18.00
N LEU A 32 28.01 -5.30 -17.77
CA LEU A 32 26.91 -6.24 -17.99
C LEU A 32 25.71 -5.95 -17.08
N LEU A 33 25.96 -5.67 -15.80
CA LEU A 33 24.90 -5.36 -14.83
C LEU A 33 24.23 -4.01 -15.14
N ARG A 34 24.99 -3.00 -15.58
CA ARG A 34 24.46 -1.69 -15.99
C ARG A 34 23.56 -1.83 -17.22
N GLU A 35 24.04 -2.52 -18.25
CA GLU A 35 23.27 -2.75 -19.48
C GLU A 35 22.02 -3.60 -19.22
N ALA A 36 22.11 -4.60 -18.34
CA ALA A 36 20.96 -5.39 -17.91
C ALA A 36 19.91 -4.54 -17.18
N LYS A 37 20.36 -3.62 -16.30
CA LYS A 37 19.48 -2.69 -15.59
C LYS A 37 18.83 -1.70 -16.55
N GLU A 38 19.58 -1.11 -17.47
CA GLU A 38 19.08 -0.13 -18.45
C GLU A 38 18.05 -0.71 -19.41
N ARG A 39 18.14 -2.01 -19.72
CA ARG A 39 17.14 -2.67 -20.55
C ARG A 39 15.76 -2.74 -19.92
N GLU A 40 15.65 -2.65 -18.58
CA GLU A 40 14.40 -2.61 -17.82
C GLU A 40 13.31 -3.59 -18.34
N LEU A 41 13.70 -4.81 -18.74
CA LEU A 41 12.81 -5.73 -19.47
C LEU A 41 11.54 -6.13 -18.71
N GLU A 42 11.58 -6.03 -17.38
CA GLU A 42 10.47 -6.35 -16.49
C GLU A 42 9.73 -5.10 -16.00
N SER A 43 10.11 -3.89 -16.42
CA SER A 43 9.41 -2.68 -16.01
C SER A 43 8.08 -2.59 -16.75
N ILE A 44 7.00 -2.74 -15.97
CA ILE A 44 5.64 -2.59 -16.48
C ILE A 44 5.44 -1.09 -16.70
N PRO A 45 5.05 -0.64 -17.92
CA PRO A 45 4.78 0.76 -18.14
C PRO A 45 3.67 1.22 -17.19
N PRO A 46 3.76 2.45 -16.64
CA PRO A 46 2.73 2.95 -15.75
C PRO A 46 1.39 3.02 -16.50
N PRO A 47 0.26 2.79 -15.80
CA PRO A 47 -1.05 2.87 -16.41
C PRO A 47 -1.30 4.29 -16.98
N PRO A 48 -2.05 4.42 -18.09
CA PRO A 48 -2.37 5.73 -18.66
C PRO A 48 -3.17 6.57 -17.66
N LYS A 49 -2.88 7.88 -17.60
CA LYS A 49 -3.59 8.82 -16.73
C LYS A 49 -4.98 9.12 -17.32
N VAL A 50 -6.01 8.44 -16.83
CA VAL A 50 -7.42 8.70 -17.20
C VAL A 50 -7.99 9.78 -16.29
N ARG A 51 -8.67 10.77 -16.88
CA ARG A 51 -9.42 11.79 -16.11
C ARG A 51 -10.84 11.28 -15.93
N ILE A 52 -11.24 11.04 -14.69
CA ILE A 52 -12.60 10.60 -14.35
C ILE A 52 -13.52 11.82 -14.47
N THR A 53 -14.51 11.76 -15.37
CA THR A 53 -15.47 12.86 -15.57
C THR A 53 -16.82 12.57 -14.96
N ASP A 54 -17.26 11.31 -14.99
CA ASP A 54 -18.63 10.94 -14.65
C ASP A 54 -18.71 10.31 -13.24
N PRO A 55 -19.78 10.59 -12.46
CA PRO A 55 -19.98 9.96 -11.16
C PRO A 55 -20.09 8.43 -11.23
N GLU A 56 -20.61 7.90 -12.34
CA GLU A 56 -20.70 6.46 -12.58
C GLU A 56 -19.32 5.83 -12.80
N GLU A 57 -18.47 6.48 -13.59
CA GLU A 57 -17.08 6.07 -13.80
C GLU A 57 -16.30 6.09 -12.47
N LEU A 58 -16.51 7.11 -11.64
CA LEU A 58 -15.92 7.19 -10.30
C LEU A 58 -16.38 6.04 -9.41
N ALA A 59 -17.67 5.71 -9.44
CA ALA A 59 -18.23 4.59 -8.67
C ALA A 59 -17.70 3.23 -9.15
N GLU A 60 -17.53 3.04 -10.46
CA GLU A 60 -16.91 1.84 -11.03
C GLU A 60 -15.44 1.74 -10.61
N ASN A 61 -14.69 2.84 -10.69
CA ASN A 61 -13.31 2.89 -10.24
C ASN A 61 -13.19 2.54 -8.74
N HIS A 62 -14.06 3.11 -7.89
CA HIS A 62 -14.13 2.75 -6.47
C HIS A 62 -14.44 1.26 -6.29
N ARG A 63 -15.37 0.69 -7.06
CA ARG A 63 -15.73 -0.73 -7.01
C ARG A 63 -14.55 -1.63 -7.41
N LYS A 64 -13.85 -1.30 -8.50
CA LYS A 64 -12.67 -2.02 -8.98
C LYS A 64 -11.56 -2.00 -7.92
N ARG A 65 -11.30 -0.82 -7.33
CA ARG A 65 -10.28 -0.66 -6.31
C ARG A 65 -10.62 -1.40 -5.01
N ARG A 66 -11.89 -1.38 -4.59
CA ARG A 66 -12.38 -2.21 -3.46
C ARG A 66 -12.17 -3.69 -3.70
N LYS A 67 -12.52 -4.18 -4.90
CA LYS A 67 -12.32 -5.59 -5.27
C LYS A 67 -10.85 -5.99 -5.14
N GLU A 68 -9.93 -5.16 -5.63
CA GLU A 68 -8.49 -5.40 -5.49
C GLU A 68 -8.04 -5.50 -4.03
N PHE A 69 -8.50 -4.58 -3.17
CA PHE A 69 -8.19 -4.64 -1.74
C PHE A 69 -8.77 -5.88 -1.07
N GLU A 70 -10.03 -6.22 -1.33
CA GLU A 70 -10.68 -7.42 -0.79
C GLU A 70 -9.99 -8.69 -1.26
N ASP A 71 -9.59 -8.79 -2.52
CA ASP A 71 -8.86 -9.94 -3.05
C ASP A 71 -7.45 -10.05 -2.43
N ASN A 72 -6.78 -8.92 -2.19
CA ASN A 72 -5.50 -8.90 -1.47
C ASN A 72 -5.64 -9.33 -0.01
N ILE A 73 -6.70 -8.90 0.67
CA ILE A 73 -7.02 -9.34 2.03
C ILE A 73 -7.35 -10.82 2.04
N ARG A 74 -8.13 -11.33 1.08
CA ARG A 74 -8.47 -12.75 0.97
C ARG A 74 -7.23 -13.63 0.80
N LYS A 75 -6.28 -13.20 -0.05
CA LYS A 75 -5.00 -13.89 -0.25
C LYS A 75 -4.14 -13.87 1.01
N ASN A 76 -4.03 -12.70 1.67
CA ASN A 76 -3.12 -12.46 2.78
C ASN A 76 -3.86 -11.87 4.00
N ARG A 77 -4.70 -12.67 4.66
CA ARG A 77 -5.58 -12.19 5.76
C ARG A 77 -4.85 -11.71 7.00
N MET A 78 -3.69 -12.30 7.30
CA MET A 78 -2.88 -11.95 8.48
C MET A 78 -2.06 -10.68 8.29
N GLN A 79 -1.91 -10.20 7.05
CA GLN A 79 -1.10 -9.03 6.75
C GLN A 79 -1.85 -7.75 7.11
N ILE A 80 -1.59 -7.23 8.31
CA ILE A 80 -2.20 -6.01 8.87
C ILE A 80 -2.04 -4.81 7.92
N ALA A 81 -0.92 -4.71 7.22
CA ALA A 81 -0.67 -3.62 6.28
C ALA A 81 -1.75 -3.52 5.18
N ASN A 82 -2.35 -4.64 4.76
CA ASN A 82 -3.40 -4.64 3.74
C ASN A 82 -4.69 -4.00 4.27
N TRP A 83 -5.07 -4.34 5.51
CA TRP A 83 -6.20 -3.74 6.21
C TRP A 83 -6.01 -2.23 6.39
N VAL A 84 -4.83 -1.81 6.86
CA VAL A 84 -4.53 -0.39 7.06
C VAL A 84 -4.52 0.38 5.73
N LYS A 85 -3.92 -0.17 4.67
CA LYS A 85 -3.92 0.46 3.33
C LYS A 85 -5.34 0.62 2.79
N TYR A 86 -6.18 -0.40 2.96
CA TYR A 86 -7.57 -0.36 2.49
C TYR A 86 -8.39 0.69 3.26
N ALA A 87 -8.29 0.71 4.59
CA ALA A 87 -9.01 1.67 5.41
C ALA A 87 -8.56 3.12 5.16
N LYS A 88 -7.26 3.37 4.97
CA LYS A 88 -6.74 4.70 4.57
C LYS A 88 -7.25 5.15 3.21
N TRP A 89 -7.41 4.22 2.28
CA TRP A 89 -7.99 4.55 0.98
C TRP A 89 -9.48 4.89 1.10
N GLU A 90 -10.27 4.14 1.88
CA GLU A 90 -11.68 4.50 2.17
C GLU A 90 -11.78 5.86 2.91
N GLU A 91 -10.84 6.18 3.81
CA GLU A 91 -10.72 7.51 4.42
C GLU A 91 -10.47 8.59 3.37
N SER A 92 -9.58 8.35 2.40
CA SER A 92 -9.23 9.34 1.37
C SER A 92 -10.37 9.69 0.42
N ILE A 93 -11.33 8.78 0.24
CA ILE A 93 -12.55 9.03 -0.54
C ILE A 93 -13.70 9.58 0.31
N GLY A 94 -13.52 9.74 1.63
CA GLY A 94 -14.52 10.27 2.56
C GLY A 94 -15.54 9.24 3.09
N GLU A 95 -15.36 7.96 2.77
CA GLU A 95 -16.27 6.86 3.16
C GLU A 95 -15.91 6.30 4.55
N LEU A 96 -16.08 7.13 5.58
CA LEU A 96 -15.66 6.80 6.95
C LEU A 96 -16.35 5.56 7.52
N GLN A 97 -17.62 5.35 7.20
CA GLN A 97 -18.36 4.19 7.71
C GLN A 97 -17.82 2.87 7.18
N ARG A 98 -17.35 2.86 5.93
CA ARG A 98 -16.67 1.70 5.34
C ARG A 98 -15.29 1.52 5.95
N ALA A 99 -14.53 2.60 6.13
CA ALA A 99 -13.23 2.55 6.79
C ALA A 99 -13.33 1.95 8.21
N ARG A 100 -14.35 2.34 9.00
CA ARG A 100 -14.68 1.71 10.30
C ARG A 100 -14.92 0.21 10.17
N SER A 101 -15.77 -0.21 9.24
CA SER A 101 -16.03 -1.64 9.00
C SER A 101 -14.77 -2.43 8.65
N VAL A 102 -13.87 -1.85 7.86
CA VAL A 102 -12.57 -2.46 7.51
C VAL A 102 -11.68 -2.58 8.74
N PHE A 103 -11.60 -1.55 9.58
CA PHE A 103 -10.82 -1.59 10.81
C PHE A 103 -11.35 -2.61 11.82
N GLU A 104 -12.67 -2.65 12.06
CA GLU A 104 -13.29 -3.63 12.95
C GLU A 104 -13.05 -5.06 12.45
N ARG A 105 -13.21 -5.33 11.14
CA ARG A 105 -12.85 -6.64 10.55
C ARG A 105 -11.36 -6.96 10.74
N GLY A 106 -10.49 -5.96 10.66
CA GLY A 106 -9.06 -6.12 10.94
C GLY A 106 -8.78 -6.48 12.40
N LEU A 107 -9.52 -5.87 13.34
CA LEU A 107 -9.45 -6.18 14.77
C LEU A 107 -10.01 -7.57 15.08
N ASP A 108 -11.07 -8.02 14.41
CA ASP A 108 -11.59 -9.38 14.56
C ASP A 108 -10.52 -10.43 14.20
N MET A 109 -9.72 -10.14 13.16
CA MET A 109 -8.61 -11.01 12.77
C MET A 109 -7.42 -10.94 13.74
N ASN A 110 -7.05 -9.74 14.20
CA ASN A 110 -5.93 -9.55 15.12
C ASN A 110 -6.16 -8.37 16.08
N HIS A 111 -6.92 -8.64 17.14
CA HIS A 111 -7.27 -7.67 18.19
C HIS A 111 -6.07 -7.25 19.05
N ARG A 112 -4.96 -8.01 19.03
CA ARG A 112 -3.73 -7.67 19.77
C ARG A 112 -2.82 -6.72 18.98
N SER A 113 -3.17 -6.43 17.72
CA SER A 113 -2.35 -5.58 16.87
C SER A 113 -2.47 -4.12 17.28
N ILE A 114 -1.39 -3.61 17.87
CA ILE A 114 -1.27 -2.20 18.25
C ILE A 114 -1.51 -1.27 17.06
N THR A 115 -0.94 -1.61 15.90
CA THR A 115 -0.96 -0.73 14.73
C THR A 115 -2.38 -0.49 14.20
N ILE A 116 -3.26 -1.50 14.27
CA ILE A 116 -4.66 -1.34 13.87
C ILE A 116 -5.37 -0.36 14.81
N TRP A 117 -5.24 -0.54 16.12
CA TRP A 117 -5.84 0.35 17.12
C TRP A 117 -5.39 1.80 16.94
N LEU A 118 -4.08 2.03 16.78
CA LEU A 118 -3.53 3.36 16.57
C LEU A 118 -4.08 4.00 15.28
N GLN A 119 -4.01 3.29 14.16
CA GLN A 119 -4.47 3.83 12.88
C GLN A 119 -5.98 4.10 12.86
N TYR A 120 -6.77 3.26 13.55
CA TYR A 120 -8.21 3.43 13.65
C TYR A 120 -8.59 4.64 14.50
N ALA A 121 -8.01 4.77 15.70
CA ALA A 121 -8.28 5.92 16.56
C ALA A 121 -7.77 7.24 15.93
N GLU A 122 -6.59 7.21 15.29
CA GLU A 122 -6.05 8.38 14.56
C GLU A 122 -6.93 8.79 13.38
N MET A 123 -7.54 7.84 12.66
CA MET A 123 -8.51 8.15 11.60
C MET A 123 -9.71 8.92 12.17
N GLU A 124 -10.33 8.44 13.25
CA GLU A 124 -11.48 9.14 13.85
C GLU A 124 -11.09 10.54 14.36
N MET A 125 -9.89 10.69 14.92
CA MET A 125 -9.36 12.00 15.36
C MET A 125 -9.18 12.96 14.17
N ARG A 126 -8.57 12.52 13.06
CA ARG A 126 -8.41 13.35 11.84
C ARG A 126 -9.75 13.83 11.29
N ASN A 127 -10.77 12.98 11.37
CA ASN A 127 -12.11 13.27 10.87
C ASN A 127 -13.01 13.95 11.91
N LYS A 128 -12.44 14.44 13.03
CA LYS A 128 -13.13 15.17 14.11
C LYS A 128 -14.23 14.37 14.82
N GLN A 129 -14.18 13.04 14.76
CA GLN A 129 -15.13 12.13 15.39
C GLN A 129 -14.68 11.75 16.81
N VAL A 130 -14.67 12.72 17.71
CA VAL A 130 -14.09 12.61 19.06
C VAL A 130 -14.71 11.48 19.89
N ASN A 131 -16.05 11.36 19.88
CA ASN A 131 -16.73 10.34 20.69
C ASN A 131 -16.39 8.91 20.22
N HIS A 132 -16.22 8.71 18.90
CA HIS A 132 -15.81 7.43 18.36
C HIS A 132 -14.36 7.12 18.73
N ALA A 133 -13.46 8.10 18.61
CA ALA A 133 -12.07 7.97 19.04
C ALA A 133 -11.96 7.58 20.53
N ARG A 134 -12.74 8.22 21.41
CA ARG A 134 -12.80 7.90 22.84
C ARG A 134 -13.22 6.44 23.09
N ASN A 135 -14.27 5.97 22.42
CA ASN A 135 -14.72 4.59 22.53
C ASN A 135 -13.66 3.59 22.06
N ILE A 136 -12.92 3.92 20.99
CA ILE A 136 -11.83 3.08 20.48
C ILE A 136 -10.68 3.04 21.48
N TRP A 137 -10.26 4.19 22.04
CA TRP A 137 -9.21 4.24 23.05
C TRP A 137 -9.58 3.47 24.32
N ASP A 138 -10.80 3.62 24.80
CA ASP A 138 -11.29 2.90 25.99
C ASP A 138 -11.31 1.37 25.79
N ARG A 139 -11.74 0.91 24.60
CA ARG A 139 -11.63 -0.50 24.21
C ARG A 139 -10.17 -0.95 24.14
N ALA A 140 -9.29 -0.16 23.52
CA ALA A 140 -7.89 -0.50 23.34
C ALA A 140 -7.15 -0.67 24.68
N VAL A 141 -7.34 0.24 25.64
CA VAL A 141 -6.71 0.15 26.96
C VAL A 141 -7.28 -0.99 27.81
N THR A 142 -8.54 -1.37 27.58
CA THR A 142 -9.18 -2.49 28.28
C THR A 142 -8.64 -3.84 27.78
N ILE A 143 -8.45 -3.98 26.46
CA ILE A 143 -7.95 -5.23 25.85
C ILE A 143 -6.44 -5.37 26.04
N LEU A 144 -5.69 -4.26 25.95
CA LEU A 144 -4.23 -4.23 26.00
C LEU A 144 -3.74 -3.22 27.05
N PRO A 145 -3.96 -3.46 28.35
CA PRO A 145 -3.62 -2.50 29.41
C PRO A 145 -2.11 -2.25 29.53
N ARG A 146 -1.27 -3.21 29.12
CA ARG A 146 0.20 -3.08 29.17
C ARG A 146 0.77 -2.21 28.04
N ALA A 147 -0.04 -1.86 27.04
CA ALA A 147 0.41 -1.03 25.93
C ALA A 147 0.39 0.46 26.32
N THR A 148 1.50 0.94 26.89
CA THR A 148 1.67 2.31 27.38
C THR A 148 1.34 3.39 26.33
N GLN A 149 1.62 3.13 25.06
CA GLN A 149 1.30 4.07 23.97
C GLN A 149 -0.19 4.43 23.87
N PHE A 150 -1.10 3.52 24.22
CA PHE A 150 -2.54 3.80 24.19
C PHE A 150 -2.92 4.78 25.28
N TRP A 151 -2.42 4.58 26.50
CA TRP A 151 -2.62 5.49 27.61
C TRP A 151 -2.10 6.89 27.30
N LEU A 152 -0.88 6.99 26.77
CA LEU A 152 -0.27 8.26 26.39
C LEU A 152 -1.05 8.99 25.29
N LYS A 153 -1.46 8.27 24.23
CA LYS A 153 -2.23 8.87 23.14
C LYS A 153 -3.64 9.25 23.58
N TYR A 154 -4.26 8.46 24.46
CA TYR A 154 -5.59 8.73 24.98
C TYR A 154 -5.61 9.95 25.91
N SER A 155 -4.68 10.04 26.86
CA SER A 155 -4.57 11.22 27.72
C SER A 155 -4.23 12.48 26.94
N TYR A 156 -3.31 12.38 25.96
CA TYR A 156 -2.98 13.48 25.07
C TYR A 156 -4.19 13.95 24.25
N MET A 157 -5.03 13.02 23.77
CA MET A 157 -6.26 13.38 23.08
C MET A 157 -7.23 14.16 23.99
N GLU A 158 -7.47 13.69 25.21
CA GLU A 158 -8.36 14.38 26.16
C GLU A 158 -7.82 15.77 26.56
N GLU A 159 -6.50 15.91 26.70
CA GLU A 159 -5.84 17.19 26.95
C GLU A 159 -6.01 18.15 25.76
N LEU A 160 -5.82 17.69 24.52
CA LEU A 160 -6.02 18.49 23.31
C LEU A 160 -7.47 18.98 23.15
N ILE A 161 -8.44 18.21 23.62
CA ILE A 161 -9.86 18.59 23.62
C ILE A 161 -10.16 19.59 24.77
N GLY A 162 -9.26 19.72 25.75
CA GLY A 162 -9.46 20.54 26.94
C GLY A 162 -10.21 19.83 28.08
N ASN A 163 -10.42 18.51 27.98
CA ASN A 163 -11.08 17.72 29.01
C ASN A 163 -10.08 17.26 30.09
N ILE A 164 -9.63 18.21 30.91
CA ILE A 164 -8.68 17.98 32.01
C ILE A 164 -9.19 16.91 33.00
N PRO A 165 -10.49 16.91 33.42
CA PRO A 165 -11.00 15.87 34.30
C PRO A 165 -10.93 14.47 33.68
N GLY A 166 -11.27 14.35 32.39
CA GLY A 166 -11.19 13.09 31.65
C GLY A 166 -9.75 12.58 31.55
N ALA A 167 -8.80 13.46 31.21
CA ALA A 167 -7.38 13.10 31.17
C ALA A 167 -6.89 12.58 32.54
N ARG A 168 -7.26 13.24 33.64
CA ARG A 168 -6.92 12.77 35.01
C ARG A 168 -7.51 11.38 35.29
N GLN A 169 -8.77 11.14 34.92
CA GLN A 169 -9.40 9.84 35.10
C GLN A 169 -8.66 8.73 34.33
N VAL A 170 -8.20 9.01 33.11
CA VAL A 170 -7.39 8.07 32.33
C VAL A 170 -6.06 7.77 33.03
N PHE A 171 -5.36 8.78 33.54
CA PHE A 171 -4.12 8.59 34.30
C PHE A 171 -4.35 7.80 35.60
N GLU A 172 -5.40 8.09 36.35
CA GLU A 172 -5.74 7.33 37.55
C GLU A 172 -6.05 5.86 37.24
N ARG A 173 -6.73 5.58 36.13
CA ARG A 173 -6.95 4.20 35.66
C ARG A 173 -5.65 3.53 35.26
N TRP A 174 -4.75 4.26 34.60
CA TRP A 174 -3.44 3.73 34.21
C TRP A 174 -2.60 3.37 35.44
N MET A 175 -2.56 4.21 36.47
CA MET A 175 -1.77 3.96 37.69
C MET A 175 -2.30 2.82 38.57
N ARG A 176 -3.57 2.44 38.41
CA ARG A 176 -4.17 1.32 39.15
C ARG A 176 -3.92 -0.05 38.50
N ASN A 177 -3.57 -0.07 37.21
CA ASN A 177 -3.30 -1.27 36.43
C ASN A 177 -1.80 -1.59 36.38
#